data_AF-A0A1H9MT24-F1
#
_entry.id   AF-A0A1H9MT24-F1
#
_cell.length_a   1.000
_cell.length_b   1.000
_cell.length_c   1.000
_cell.angle_alpha   90.00
_cell.angle_beta   90.00
_cell.angle_gamma   90.00
#
_symmetry.space_group_name_H-M   'P 1'
#
loop_
_entity.id
_entity.type
_entity.pdbx_description
1 polymer ?
#
loop_
_entity_poly.entity_id
_entity_poly.type
_entity_poly.pdbx_seq_one_letter_code
_entity_poly.pdbx_strand_id
1 'polypeptide(L)'
;MTRRKKNIASATVAALSDAELINAVSEIVAEGQPVVETIAEDAMEIIAPESADTAAPQDEPATIELSAEEVAEATLETEAQPEAAPESDEPVSEKDLEAAVLHLEAIEVQEPEAIHEVQEEQAEGNNEPETFDAMLDAVDEEEVDTMLHAIGKEIDERADFEKWKNEDNANIQRTLKSARQKMVRPGVARVLLAANIDPAFMNGSRHDGSRYNVYAIGKFADIASMLGGGALTNAINIACMKSLFRFRAAGLDFTGELAKAAASDKVRVEAALRKHLVSHTVSASTAPTQASSTMQALQTIGAVSVQGSTRNPVYRVTDTPVARKIEELLAA
;
A
#
# COMPACT_ATOMS: atom_id res chain seq x y z
N MET A 1 -39.27 33.79 18.85
CA MET A 1 -39.07 32.61 17.96
C MET A 1 -37.75 31.96 18.34
N THR A 2 -37.82 30.93 19.17
CA THR A 2 -36.68 30.39 19.92
C THR A 2 -36.34 29.01 19.36
N ARG A 3 -35.16 28.87 18.74
CA ARG A 3 -34.68 27.60 18.16
C ARG A 3 -34.25 26.65 19.29
N ARG A 4 -34.98 25.54 19.48
CA ARG A 4 -34.60 24.42 20.34
C ARG A 4 -33.49 23.61 19.65
N LYS A 5 -32.28 23.60 20.22
CA LYS A 5 -31.27 22.57 19.97
C LYS A 5 -31.66 21.33 20.78
N LYS A 6 -31.87 20.18 20.14
CA LYS A 6 -32.00 18.89 20.84
C LYS A 6 -30.57 18.35 21.05
N ASN A 7 -30.14 18.34 22.31
CA ASN A 7 -29.00 17.55 22.77
C ASN A 7 -29.39 16.07 22.67
N ILE A 8 -28.66 15.29 21.88
CA ILE A 8 -28.69 13.83 21.97
C ILE A 8 -27.68 13.49 23.06
N ALA A 9 -28.20 13.20 24.25
CA ALA A 9 -27.41 12.70 25.36
C ALA A 9 -26.92 11.29 25.03
N SER A 10 -25.63 11.06 25.28
CA SER A 10 -25.03 9.73 25.40
C SER A 10 -25.81 8.94 26.46
N ALA A 11 -26.68 8.04 26.00
CA ALA A 11 -27.38 7.10 26.84
C ALA A 11 -26.56 5.80 26.88
N THR A 12 -26.15 5.47 28.08
CA THR A 12 -25.48 4.23 28.47
C THR A 12 -26.27 3.03 27.95
N VAL A 13 -25.65 2.19 27.12
CA VAL A 13 -26.21 0.91 26.67
C VAL A 13 -26.19 -0.05 27.86
N ALA A 14 -27.21 0.04 28.70
CA ALA A 14 -27.47 -0.92 29.76
C ALA A 14 -28.94 -1.34 29.66
N ALA A 15 -29.13 -2.59 29.22
CA ALA A 15 -30.38 -3.35 29.24
C ALA A 15 -31.59 -2.70 28.52
N LEU A 16 -31.51 -2.59 27.19
CA LEU A 16 -32.73 -2.61 26.38
C LEU A 16 -33.17 -4.06 26.22
N SER A 17 -34.46 -4.32 26.43
CA SER A 17 -35.06 -5.62 26.17
C SER A 17 -35.15 -5.90 24.66
N ASP A 18 -35.15 -7.17 24.26
CA ASP A 18 -35.26 -7.56 22.84
C ASP A 18 -36.48 -6.94 22.15
N ALA A 19 -37.56 -6.71 22.89
CA ALA A 19 -38.76 -6.04 22.38
C ALA A 19 -38.56 -4.55 22.06
N GLU A 20 -37.70 -3.86 22.82
CA GLU A 20 -37.38 -2.45 22.59
C GLU A 20 -36.42 -2.26 21.41
N LEU A 21 -35.50 -3.22 21.21
CA LEU A 21 -34.65 -3.28 20.02
C LEU A 21 -35.47 -3.52 18.74
N ILE A 22 -36.43 -4.44 18.76
CA ILE A 22 -37.30 -4.72 17.62
C ILE A 22 -38.17 -3.50 17.25
N ASN A 23 -38.67 -2.77 18.25
CA ASN A 23 -39.43 -1.54 18.00
C ASN A 23 -38.54 -0.41 17.47
N ALA A 24 -37.33 -0.23 17.99
CA ALA A 24 -36.39 0.79 17.49
C ALA A 24 -35.96 0.51 16.04
N VAL A 25 -35.73 -0.75 15.69
CA VAL A 25 -35.43 -1.17 14.30
C VAL A 25 -36.64 -0.96 13.39
N SER A 26 -37.85 -1.25 13.87
CA SER A 26 -39.08 -1.04 13.09
C SER A 26 -39.37 0.45 12.83
N GLU A 27 -39.03 1.34 13.77
CA GLU A 27 -39.19 2.79 13.64
C GLU A 27 -38.18 3.38 12.64
N ILE A 28 -36.94 2.87 12.62
CA ILE A 28 -35.92 3.26 11.63
C ILE A 28 -36.30 2.79 10.21
N VAL A 29 -36.91 1.61 10.08
CA VAL A 29 -37.41 1.09 8.79
C VAL A 29 -38.65 1.86 8.32
N ALA A 30 -39.46 2.41 9.23
CA ALA A 30 -40.65 3.19 8.89
C ALA A 30 -40.35 4.63 8.43
N GLU A 31 -39.20 5.20 8.80
CA GLU A 31 -38.83 6.58 8.45
C GLU A 31 -37.89 6.70 7.20
N GLY A 32 -37.51 5.58 6.57
CA GLY A 32 -36.65 5.55 5.38
C GLY A 32 -37.40 5.31 4.07
N GLN A 33 -37.53 6.34 3.23
CA GLN A 33 -38.03 6.27 1.85
C GLN A 33 -37.18 5.35 0.93
N PRO A 34 -37.75 4.86 -0.20
CA PRO A 34 -37.32 3.64 -0.87
C PRO A 34 -36.14 3.83 -1.82
N VAL A 35 -35.21 2.88 -1.79
CA VAL A 35 -34.26 2.62 -2.88
C VAL A 35 -34.58 1.22 -3.37
N VAL A 36 -34.95 1.10 -4.65
CA VAL A 36 -34.81 -0.04 -5.59
C VAL A 36 -36.04 -0.09 -6.49
N GLU A 37 -35.92 0.45 -7.71
CA GLU A 37 -36.55 -0.10 -8.93
C GLU A 37 -36.00 0.65 -10.14
N THR A 38 -34.96 0.10 -10.79
CA THR A 38 -34.64 0.33 -12.22
C THR A 38 -33.54 -0.64 -12.68
N ILE A 39 -33.86 -1.93 -12.74
CA ILE A 39 -33.23 -2.87 -13.68
C ILE A 39 -34.33 -3.85 -14.12
N ALA A 40 -35.01 -3.54 -15.22
CA ALA A 40 -35.67 -4.49 -16.12
C ALA A 40 -36.52 -3.71 -17.13
N GLU A 41 -35.97 -3.41 -18.30
CA GLU A 41 -36.68 -3.28 -19.59
C GLU A 41 -35.67 -2.82 -20.63
N ASP A 42 -35.01 -3.78 -21.30
CA ASP A 42 -34.67 -3.69 -22.73
C ASP A 42 -33.97 -4.98 -23.18
N ALA A 43 -34.81 -5.99 -23.44
CA ALA A 43 -34.46 -7.14 -24.25
C ALA A 43 -35.74 -7.72 -24.85
N MET A 44 -36.11 -7.27 -26.05
CA MET A 44 -36.64 -8.09 -27.15
C MET A 44 -37.24 -7.21 -28.25
N GLU A 45 -36.50 -7.07 -29.36
CA GLU A 45 -37.12 -7.12 -30.68
C GLU A 45 -36.20 -7.94 -31.62
N ILE A 46 -36.85 -8.82 -32.38
CA ILE A 46 -36.28 -9.99 -33.07
C ILE A 46 -36.49 -9.81 -34.59
N ILE A 47 -35.61 -10.45 -35.40
CA ILE A 47 -35.77 -10.89 -36.82
C ILE A 47 -35.52 -9.78 -37.87
N ALA A 48 -34.54 -9.86 -38.79
CA ALA A 48 -34.32 -10.94 -39.77
C ALA A 48 -32.87 -11.04 -40.29
N PRO A 49 -32.44 -12.21 -40.79
CA PRO A 49 -31.21 -12.40 -41.56
C PRO A 49 -31.50 -12.43 -43.08
N GLU A 50 -30.64 -11.82 -43.88
CA GLU A 50 -30.53 -12.14 -45.30
C GLU A 50 -29.08 -12.06 -45.78
N SER A 51 -28.81 -12.86 -46.80
CA SER A 51 -27.57 -13.58 -47.10
C SER A 51 -26.75 -13.00 -48.25
N ALA A 52 -25.50 -13.50 -48.34
CA ALA A 52 -24.64 -13.61 -49.52
C ALA A 52 -24.00 -12.27 -50.01
N ASP A 53 -22.85 -12.21 -50.69
CA ASP A 53 -21.95 -13.19 -51.27
C ASP A 53 -20.62 -12.48 -51.60
N THR A 54 -19.55 -13.25 -51.79
CA THR A 54 -18.39 -13.02 -52.69
C THR A 54 -17.32 -11.92 -52.44
N ALA A 55 -16.09 -12.45 -52.42
CA ALA A 55 -14.90 -12.05 -53.20
C ALA A 55 -13.93 -10.97 -52.67
N ALA A 56 -12.73 -11.44 -52.32
CA ALA A 56 -11.44 -10.76 -52.54
C ALA A 56 -10.87 -11.21 -53.93
N PRO A 57 -9.67 -10.80 -54.39
CA PRO A 57 -8.80 -9.65 -54.07
C PRO A 57 -8.36 -8.87 -55.35
N GLN A 58 -7.77 -7.65 -55.26
CA GLN A 58 -6.68 -7.07 -56.12
C GLN A 58 -6.15 -5.79 -55.42
N ASP A 59 -4.87 -5.69 -55.04
CA ASP A 59 -3.71 -5.16 -55.81
C ASP A 59 -3.84 -3.69 -56.27
N GLU A 60 -3.21 -2.75 -55.53
CA GLU A 60 -2.15 -1.81 -55.98
C GLU A 60 -2.00 -0.60 -55.01
N PRO A 61 -0.76 -0.10 -54.79
CA PRO A 61 -0.49 1.00 -53.87
C PRO A 61 -0.56 2.38 -54.54
N ALA A 62 -1.47 3.23 -54.07
CA ALA A 62 -1.50 4.65 -54.43
C ALA A 62 -0.75 5.49 -53.39
N THR A 63 0.37 6.06 -53.83
CA THR A 63 1.10 7.18 -53.23
C THR A 63 0.17 8.39 -53.12
N ILE A 64 -0.04 8.92 -51.91
CA ILE A 64 -0.70 10.21 -51.70
C ILE A 64 0.30 11.14 -51.00
N GLU A 65 0.85 12.06 -51.80
CA GLU A 65 1.43 13.31 -51.33
C GLU A 65 0.30 14.21 -50.81
N LEU A 66 0.39 14.65 -49.55
CA LEU A 66 -0.42 15.76 -49.05
C LEU A 66 0.48 16.97 -48.87
N SER A 67 0.38 17.88 -49.83
CA SER A 67 0.87 19.25 -49.75
C SER A 67 0.03 20.08 -48.78
N ALA A 68 0.72 21.04 -48.17
CA ALA A 68 0.20 22.09 -47.32
C ALA A 68 -0.74 23.06 -48.06
N GLU A 69 -1.34 23.94 -47.26
CA GLU A 69 -2.04 25.21 -47.56
C GLU A 69 -3.59 25.22 -47.52
N GLU A 70 -4.05 25.89 -46.45
CA GLU A 70 -5.13 26.89 -46.38
C GLU A 70 -6.54 26.57 -46.91
N VAL A 71 -7.51 26.48 -45.99
CA VAL A 71 -8.76 27.28 -46.07
C VAL A 71 -9.21 27.65 -44.64
N ALA A 72 -9.69 28.88 -44.54
CA ALA A 72 -10.04 29.65 -43.37
C ALA A 72 -11.41 29.35 -42.72
N GLU A 73 -11.60 30.01 -41.56
CA GLU A 73 -12.86 30.51 -40.99
C GLU A 73 -13.96 29.53 -40.56
N ALA A 74 -14.04 29.30 -39.25
CA ALA A 74 -15.32 29.34 -38.52
C ALA A 74 -15.07 29.66 -37.03
N THR A 75 -15.34 30.92 -36.68
CA THR A 75 -15.47 31.47 -35.34
C THR A 75 -16.65 30.83 -34.60
N LEU A 76 -16.40 30.28 -33.41
CA LEU A 76 -17.44 30.12 -32.39
C LEU A 76 -16.81 30.39 -31.01
N GLU A 77 -17.03 31.61 -30.52
CA GLU A 77 -16.73 32.03 -29.16
C GLU A 77 -17.64 31.24 -28.20
N THR A 78 -17.03 30.37 -27.39
CA THR A 78 -17.66 29.87 -26.17
C THR A 78 -16.76 30.28 -25.02
N GLU A 79 -17.15 31.36 -24.33
CA GLU A 79 -16.53 31.81 -23.09
C GLU A 79 -16.75 30.74 -22.00
N ALA A 80 -15.77 29.85 -21.84
CA ALA A 80 -15.64 29.01 -20.66
C ALA A 80 -14.75 29.74 -19.64
N GLN A 81 -15.37 30.21 -18.56
CA GLN A 81 -14.66 30.68 -17.36
C GLN A 81 -13.78 29.54 -16.81
N PRO A 82 -12.47 29.76 -16.59
CA PRO A 82 -11.66 28.81 -15.84
C PRO A 82 -12.03 28.90 -14.37
N GLU A 83 -12.67 27.86 -13.86
CA GLU A 83 -12.86 27.63 -12.44
C GLU A 83 -11.47 27.38 -11.82
N ALA A 84 -10.98 28.35 -11.05
CA ALA A 84 -9.70 28.29 -10.39
C ALA A 84 -9.69 27.15 -9.36
N ALA A 85 -8.94 26.09 -9.64
CA ALA A 85 -8.58 25.10 -8.65
C ALA A 85 -7.76 25.80 -7.53
N PRO A 86 -8.06 25.57 -6.24
CA PRO A 86 -7.25 26.10 -5.16
C PRO A 86 -5.91 25.36 -5.13
N GLU A 87 -4.88 25.93 -5.74
CA GLU A 87 -3.47 25.62 -5.50
C GLU A 87 -3.13 26.07 -4.07
N SER A 88 -3.38 25.22 -3.08
CA SER A 88 -2.77 25.36 -1.75
C SER A 88 -1.42 24.66 -1.76
N ASP A 89 -0.46 25.27 -2.45
CA ASP A 89 0.94 24.88 -2.47
C ASP A 89 1.64 25.51 -1.26
N GLU A 90 1.22 25.10 -0.05
CA GLU A 90 1.97 25.47 1.16
C GLU A 90 3.19 24.55 1.26
N PRO A 91 4.43 25.10 1.17
CA PRO A 91 5.62 24.31 1.35
C PRO A 91 5.61 23.75 2.77
N VAL A 92 5.63 22.42 2.90
CA VAL A 92 5.83 21.73 4.18
C VAL A 92 7.07 22.33 4.84
N SER A 93 6.91 22.94 6.01
CA SER A 93 7.99 23.72 6.62
C SER A 93 9.16 22.81 6.98
N GLU A 94 10.39 23.26 6.72
CA GLU A 94 11.61 22.52 7.08
C GLU A 94 11.67 22.20 8.59
N LYS A 95 10.99 23.00 9.42
CA LYS A 95 10.86 22.75 10.87
C LYS A 95 10.04 21.51 11.21
N ASP A 96 9.04 21.17 10.39
CA ASP A 96 8.25 19.94 10.58
C ASP A 96 9.03 18.68 10.17
N LEU A 97 9.97 18.83 9.23
CA LEU A 97 10.92 17.78 8.85
C LEU A 97 12.03 17.59 9.90
N GLU A 98 12.58 18.66 10.46
CA GLU A 98 13.58 18.58 11.54
C GLU A 98 13.02 17.95 12.81
N ALA A 99 11.76 18.25 13.18
CA ALA A 99 11.12 17.63 14.34
C ALA A 99 10.94 16.10 14.19
N ALA A 100 10.72 15.61 12.96
CA ALA A 100 10.64 14.18 12.67
C ALA A 100 12.02 13.48 12.69
N VAL A 101 13.10 14.20 12.36
CA VAL A 101 14.47 13.67 12.38
C VAL A 101 15.03 13.63 13.81
N LEU A 102 14.75 14.63 14.64
CA LEU A 102 15.28 14.71 16.01
C LEU A 102 14.76 13.59 16.94
N HIS A 103 13.60 12.99 16.65
CA HIS A 103 13.04 11.90 17.46
C HIS A 103 13.72 10.54 17.19
N LEU A 104 14.56 10.43 16.15
CA LEU A 104 15.28 9.19 15.81
C LEU A 104 16.73 9.16 16.32
N GLU A 105 17.32 10.29 16.75
CA GLU A 105 18.74 10.36 17.17
C GLU A 105 18.97 10.29 18.69
N ALA A 106 17.92 10.33 19.53
CA ALA A 106 18.04 10.32 20.99
C ALA A 106 17.85 8.92 21.63
N ILE A 107 18.24 7.85 20.93
CA ILE A 107 18.09 6.47 21.41
C ILE A 107 19.34 6.09 22.21
N GLU A 108 19.24 6.19 23.54
CA GLU A 108 20.23 5.70 24.49
C GLU A 108 20.18 4.16 24.55
N VAL A 109 21.33 3.51 24.40
CA VAL A 109 21.49 2.09 24.06
C VAL A 109 21.44 1.22 25.31
N GLN A 110 20.44 0.33 25.43
CA GLN A 110 20.54 -0.90 26.22
C GLN A 110 21.04 -2.03 25.32
N GLU A 111 22.09 -2.72 25.76
CA GLU A 111 22.67 -3.89 25.08
C GLU A 111 21.65 -5.05 25.03
N PRO A 112 21.48 -5.73 23.89
CA PRO A 112 20.57 -6.87 23.80
C PRO A 112 21.17 -8.12 24.48
N GLU A 113 20.40 -8.71 25.40
CA GLU A 113 20.69 -10.01 26.00
C GLU A 113 20.65 -11.13 24.94
N ALA A 114 21.50 -12.14 25.14
CA ALA A 114 21.76 -13.22 24.20
C ALA A 114 20.51 -14.04 23.82
N ILE A 115 20.36 -14.28 22.52
CA ILE A 115 19.27 -15.02 21.90
C ILE A 115 19.38 -16.51 22.29
N HIS A 116 18.26 -17.05 22.79
CA HIS A 116 18.08 -18.46 23.17
C HIS A 116 18.00 -19.33 21.90
N GLU A 117 18.83 -20.37 21.83
CA GLU A 117 18.81 -21.41 20.78
C GLU A 117 17.48 -22.17 20.85
N VAL A 118 16.62 -21.98 19.85
CA VAL A 118 15.36 -22.72 19.70
C VAL A 118 15.66 -24.04 18.99
N GLN A 119 15.31 -25.15 19.64
CA GLN A 119 15.43 -26.50 19.07
C GLN A 119 14.43 -26.67 17.91
N GLU A 120 14.95 -27.04 16.74
CA GLU A 120 14.18 -27.40 15.54
C GLU A 120 13.49 -28.75 15.73
N GLU A 121 12.18 -28.75 15.99
CA GLU A 121 11.33 -29.92 15.86
C GLU A 121 11.07 -30.20 14.37
N GLN A 122 11.63 -31.30 13.87
CA GLN A 122 11.43 -31.77 12.50
C GLN A 122 10.01 -32.35 12.34
N ALA A 123 9.10 -31.57 11.76
CA ALA A 123 7.77 -32.04 11.35
C ALA A 123 7.82 -32.74 9.98
N GLU A 124 7.19 -33.91 9.90
CA GLU A 124 7.15 -34.79 8.73
C GLU A 124 6.37 -34.17 7.56
N GLY A 125 6.86 -34.46 6.35
CA GLY A 125 6.47 -33.86 5.06
C GLY A 125 4.97 -33.71 4.82
N ASN A 126 4.55 -32.45 4.73
CA ASN A 126 3.32 -32.05 4.07
C ASN A 126 3.68 -31.34 2.76
N ASN A 127 2.88 -31.58 1.72
CA ASN A 127 2.97 -30.90 0.42
C ASN A 127 2.71 -29.40 0.59
N GLU A 128 3.68 -28.66 1.11
CA GLU A 128 3.61 -27.21 1.13
C GLU A 128 3.62 -26.70 -0.32
N PRO A 129 2.76 -25.73 -0.65
CA PRO A 129 2.79 -25.08 -1.96
C PRO A 129 4.20 -24.53 -2.24
N GLU A 130 4.84 -25.02 -3.29
CA GLU A 130 6.21 -24.62 -3.66
C GLU A 130 6.30 -23.15 -4.10
N THR A 131 5.18 -22.56 -4.53
CA THR A 131 5.10 -21.20 -5.06
C THR A 131 4.15 -20.31 -4.26
N PHE A 132 4.45 -19.01 -4.21
CA PHE A 132 3.61 -18.05 -3.49
C PHE A 132 2.22 -17.89 -4.14
N ASP A 133 2.11 -18.03 -5.46
CA ASP A 133 0.81 -17.99 -6.15
C ASP A 133 -0.10 -19.15 -5.69
N ALA A 134 0.46 -20.35 -5.56
CA ALA A 134 -0.29 -21.50 -5.03
C ALA A 134 -0.70 -21.30 -3.55
N MET A 135 0.11 -20.56 -2.76
CA MET A 135 -0.28 -20.17 -1.41
C MET A 135 -1.47 -19.19 -1.42
N LEU A 136 -1.48 -18.21 -2.34
CA LEU A 136 -2.57 -17.25 -2.47
C LEU A 136 -3.88 -17.91 -2.92
N ASP A 137 -3.80 -18.85 -3.86
CA ASP A 137 -4.96 -19.59 -4.39
C ASP A 137 -5.56 -20.56 -3.36
N ALA A 138 -4.76 -20.98 -2.37
CA ALA A 138 -5.20 -21.88 -1.30
C ALA A 138 -5.96 -21.17 -0.17
N VAL A 139 -5.96 -19.83 -0.13
CA VAL A 139 -6.63 -19.06 0.93
C VAL A 139 -8.15 -19.07 0.72
N ASP A 140 -8.89 -19.39 1.79
CA ASP A 140 -10.35 -19.41 1.76
C ASP A 140 -10.97 -18.00 1.76
N GLU A 141 -12.08 -17.81 1.04
CA GLU A 141 -12.73 -16.49 0.91
C GLU A 141 -13.33 -15.98 2.24
N GLU A 142 -13.81 -16.85 3.12
CA GLU A 142 -14.32 -16.47 4.44
C GLU A 142 -13.19 -15.94 5.34
N GLU A 143 -12.00 -16.53 5.23
CA GLU A 143 -10.79 -16.05 5.91
C GLU A 143 -10.36 -14.68 5.38
N VAL A 144 -10.48 -14.46 4.06
CA VAL A 144 -10.19 -13.16 3.43
C VAL A 144 -11.08 -12.07 4.00
N ASP A 145 -12.39 -12.28 4.08
CA ASP A 145 -13.33 -11.30 4.64
C ASP A 145 -13.01 -11.01 6.12
N THR A 146 -12.74 -12.04 6.91
CA THR A 146 -12.33 -11.90 8.32
C THR A 146 -11.05 -11.07 8.44
N MET A 147 -10.06 -11.35 7.59
CA MET A 147 -8.79 -10.63 7.57
C MET A 147 -8.96 -9.17 7.13
N LEU A 148 -9.86 -8.86 6.19
CA LEU A 148 -10.17 -7.48 5.79
C LEU A 148 -10.69 -6.64 6.95
N HIS A 149 -11.58 -7.21 7.76
CA HIS A 149 -12.08 -6.57 8.97
C HIS A 149 -10.96 -6.36 10.00
N ALA A 150 -10.10 -7.36 10.21
CA ALA A 150 -8.95 -7.26 11.11
C ALA A 150 -7.97 -6.16 10.69
N ILE A 151 -7.60 -6.10 9.41
CA ILE A 151 -6.73 -5.04 8.87
C ILE A 151 -7.35 -3.65 9.09
N GLY A 152 -8.64 -3.51 8.76
CA GLY A 152 -9.35 -2.24 8.93
C GLY A 152 -9.35 -1.77 10.38
N LYS A 153 -9.66 -2.67 11.31
CA LYS A 153 -9.66 -2.43 12.75
C LYS A 153 -8.29 -1.96 13.25
N GLU A 154 -7.22 -2.67 12.92
CA GLU A 154 -5.86 -2.33 13.40
C GLU A 154 -5.38 -0.96 12.90
N ILE A 155 -5.73 -0.58 11.65
CA ILE A 155 -5.41 0.75 11.12
C ILE A 155 -6.21 1.85 11.81
N ASP A 156 -7.50 1.61 12.07
CA ASP A 156 -8.35 2.57 12.77
C ASP A 156 -7.86 2.78 14.23
N GLU A 157 -7.51 1.70 14.93
CA GLU A 157 -6.89 1.77 16.27
C GLU A 157 -5.54 2.51 16.25
N ARG A 158 -4.74 2.32 15.20
CA ARG A 158 -3.48 3.06 15.01
C ARG A 158 -3.75 4.56 14.84
N ALA A 159 -4.77 4.92 14.06
CA ALA A 159 -5.16 6.31 13.81
C ALA A 159 -5.64 7.00 15.08
N ASP A 160 -6.49 6.33 15.86
CA ASP A 160 -7.00 6.83 17.14
C ASP A 160 -5.87 7.05 18.15
N PHE A 161 -4.93 6.11 18.25
CA PHE A 161 -3.76 6.27 19.13
C PHE A 161 -2.90 7.46 18.73
N GLU A 162 -2.59 7.61 17.44
CA GLU A 162 -1.76 8.71 17.00
C GLU A 162 -2.47 10.05 17.23
N LYS A 163 -3.79 10.12 16.99
CA LYS A 163 -4.59 11.32 17.27
C LYS A 163 -4.62 11.65 18.77
N TRP A 164 -4.76 10.65 19.63
CA TRP A 164 -4.70 10.82 21.08
C TRP A 164 -3.33 11.32 21.55
N LYS A 165 -2.25 10.78 20.98
CA LYS A 165 -0.87 11.18 21.30
C LYS A 165 -0.58 12.62 20.89
N ASN A 166 -1.08 13.04 19.73
CA ASN A 166 -0.96 14.40 19.22
C ASN A 166 -2.14 14.71 18.29
N GLU A 167 -3.04 15.59 18.72
CA GLU A 167 -4.27 15.91 17.99
C GLU A 167 -4.00 16.60 16.64
N ASP A 168 -2.89 17.34 16.53
CA ASP A 168 -2.54 18.15 15.35
C ASP A 168 -1.75 17.36 14.28
N ASN A 169 -1.71 16.03 14.35
CA ASN A 169 -0.90 15.19 13.45
C ASN A 169 -1.55 14.88 12.08
N ALA A 170 -2.09 15.90 11.41
CA ALA A 170 -2.84 15.76 10.15
C ALA A 170 -2.10 14.93 9.05
N ASN A 171 -0.78 15.05 8.96
CA ASN A 171 0.03 14.29 8.00
C ASN A 171 0.06 12.77 8.30
N ILE A 172 0.13 12.39 9.58
CA ILE A 172 0.08 10.98 10.01
C ILE A 172 -1.31 10.40 9.69
N GLN A 173 -2.37 11.14 10.00
CA GLN A 173 -3.75 10.72 9.71
C GLN A 173 -3.99 10.55 8.20
N ARG A 174 -3.47 11.46 7.37
CA ARG A 174 -3.53 11.32 5.90
C ARG A 174 -2.80 10.06 5.43
N THR A 175 -1.64 9.77 6.03
CA THR A 175 -0.85 8.57 5.71
C THR A 175 -1.59 7.29 6.07
N LEU A 176 -2.17 7.21 7.28
CA LEU A 176 -2.95 6.06 7.74
C LEU A 176 -4.22 5.87 6.91
N LYS A 177 -4.94 6.95 6.56
CA LYS A 177 -6.09 6.89 5.66
C LYS A 177 -5.72 6.33 4.28
N SER A 178 -4.60 6.78 3.72
CA SER A 178 -4.08 6.27 2.44
C SER A 178 -3.67 4.80 2.55
N ALA A 179 -2.98 4.42 3.63
CA ALA A 179 -2.65 3.02 3.90
C ALA A 179 -3.90 2.15 4.01
N ARG A 180 -4.95 2.61 4.71
CA ARG A 180 -6.23 1.92 4.83
C ARG A 180 -6.85 1.61 3.47
N GLN A 181 -6.90 2.59 2.56
CA GLN A 181 -7.46 2.42 1.21
C GLN A 181 -6.69 1.41 0.36
N LYS A 182 -5.39 1.24 0.63
CA LYS A 182 -4.52 0.28 -0.07
C LYS A 182 -4.56 -1.10 0.56
N MET A 183 -4.64 -1.19 1.90
CA MET A 183 -4.54 -2.45 2.62
C MET A 183 -5.87 -3.19 2.79
N VAL A 184 -7.00 -2.48 2.86
CA VAL A 184 -8.32 -3.12 2.95
C VAL A 184 -8.79 -3.51 1.54
N ARG A 185 -8.11 -4.50 0.97
CA ARG A 185 -8.36 -5.06 -0.36
C ARG A 185 -8.20 -6.58 -0.32
N PRO A 186 -9.06 -7.37 -0.99
CA PRO A 186 -9.01 -8.84 -0.92
C PRO A 186 -7.62 -9.41 -1.24
N GLY A 187 -6.96 -8.90 -2.28
CA GLY A 187 -5.60 -9.35 -2.65
C GLY A 187 -4.56 -9.11 -1.55
N VAL A 188 -4.65 -8.02 -0.79
CA VAL A 188 -3.74 -7.76 0.32
C VAL A 188 -4.05 -8.68 1.50
N ALA A 189 -5.33 -8.92 1.81
CA ALA A 189 -5.73 -9.86 2.86
C ALA A 189 -5.23 -11.29 2.55
N ARG A 190 -5.35 -11.76 1.30
CA ARG A 190 -4.76 -13.05 0.87
C ARG A 190 -3.25 -13.10 1.06
N VAL A 191 -2.53 -12.01 0.73
CA VAL A 191 -1.08 -11.93 0.96
C VAL A 191 -0.73 -12.07 2.44
N LEU A 192 -1.47 -11.41 3.35
CA LEU A 192 -1.20 -11.51 4.78
C LEU A 192 -1.49 -12.92 5.31
N LEU A 193 -2.58 -13.56 4.89
CA LEU A 193 -2.91 -14.94 5.25
C LEU A 193 -1.85 -15.92 4.73
N ALA A 194 -1.53 -15.85 3.44
CA ALA A 194 -0.53 -16.72 2.81
C ALA A 194 0.87 -16.55 3.43
N ALA A 195 1.27 -15.33 3.78
CA ALA A 195 2.55 -15.07 4.42
C ALA A 195 2.53 -15.24 5.95
N ASN A 196 1.39 -15.65 6.53
CA ASN A 196 1.17 -15.77 7.97
C ASN A 196 1.54 -14.50 8.76
N ILE A 197 1.04 -13.35 8.30
CA ILE A 197 1.30 -12.03 8.89
C ILE A 197 0.05 -11.54 9.61
N ASP A 198 0.14 -11.44 10.93
CA ASP A 198 -0.91 -10.86 11.78
C ASP A 198 -0.94 -9.32 11.65
N PRO A 199 -2.06 -8.70 11.20
CA PRO A 199 -2.21 -7.24 11.12
C PRO A 199 -1.88 -6.48 12.42
N ALA A 200 -1.96 -7.13 13.58
CA ALA A 200 -1.59 -6.55 14.87
C ALA A 200 -0.13 -6.06 14.92
N PHE A 201 0.75 -6.48 13.99
CA PHE A 201 2.10 -5.94 13.87
C PHE A 201 2.12 -4.41 13.77
N MET A 202 1.07 -3.79 13.21
CA MET A 202 0.97 -2.33 13.05
C MET A 202 0.92 -1.59 14.40
N ASN A 203 0.35 -2.24 15.42
CA ASN A 203 0.22 -1.72 16.78
C ASN A 203 1.18 -2.38 17.77
N GLY A 204 1.82 -3.49 17.39
CA GLY A 204 2.83 -4.18 18.18
C GLY A 204 4.10 -3.36 18.40
N SER A 205 4.78 -3.60 19.52
CA SER A 205 6.12 -3.08 19.77
C SER A 205 7.17 -4.11 19.37
N ARG A 206 8.19 -3.70 18.60
CA ARG A 206 9.22 -4.63 18.11
C ARG A 206 10.49 -4.67 18.95
N HIS A 207 11.00 -3.55 19.46
CA HIS A 207 12.31 -3.55 20.14
C HIS A 207 12.47 -2.53 21.29
N ASP A 208 11.67 -1.47 21.35
CA ASP A 208 11.94 -0.32 22.23
C ASP A 208 10.68 0.21 22.95
N GLY A 209 9.58 -0.54 22.93
CA GLY A 209 8.28 -0.05 23.40
C GLY A 209 7.58 0.87 22.39
N SER A 210 8.25 1.29 21.31
CA SER A 210 7.61 2.06 20.23
C SER A 210 6.84 1.13 19.30
N ARG A 211 5.75 1.66 18.74
CA ARG A 211 4.93 0.95 17.75
C ARG A 211 5.58 0.98 16.39
N TYR A 212 5.10 0.11 15.51
CA TYR A 212 5.52 0.07 14.13
C TYR A 212 5.41 1.44 13.42
N ASN A 213 6.42 1.75 12.60
CA ASN A 213 6.53 3.05 11.95
C ASN A 213 5.39 3.25 10.93
N VAL A 214 4.62 4.33 11.07
CA VAL A 214 3.48 4.64 10.19
C VAL A 214 3.91 4.75 8.72
N TYR A 215 5.10 5.28 8.43
CA TYR A 215 5.61 5.35 7.07
C TYR A 215 5.94 3.95 6.51
N ALA A 216 6.40 3.04 7.35
CA ALA A 216 6.63 1.64 6.97
C ALA A 216 5.32 0.90 6.67
N ILE A 217 4.20 1.25 7.32
CA ILE A 217 2.85 0.73 6.96
C ILE A 217 2.52 1.13 5.52
N GLY A 218 2.75 2.39 5.14
CA GLY A 218 2.54 2.84 3.77
C GLY A 218 3.41 2.11 2.74
N LYS A 219 4.68 1.82 3.08
CA LYS A 219 5.57 1.01 2.22
C LYS A 219 5.09 -0.43 2.11
N PHE A 220 4.69 -1.03 3.23
CA PHE A 220 4.17 -2.38 3.31
C PHE A 220 2.89 -2.53 2.47
N ALA A 221 1.96 -1.57 2.57
CA ALA A 221 0.72 -1.57 1.79
C ALA A 221 0.97 -1.63 0.28
N ASP A 222 1.95 -0.89 -0.22
CA ASP A 222 2.33 -0.86 -1.64
C ASP A 222 2.97 -2.19 -2.08
N ILE A 223 3.84 -2.78 -1.25
CA ILE A 223 4.46 -4.09 -1.52
C ILE A 223 3.42 -5.22 -1.49
N ALA A 224 2.57 -5.25 -0.46
CA ALA A 224 1.51 -6.25 -0.33
C ALA A 224 0.47 -6.11 -1.45
N SER A 225 0.16 -4.88 -1.87
CA SER A 225 -0.73 -4.67 -3.03
C SER A 225 -0.13 -5.21 -4.31
N MET A 226 1.19 -5.08 -4.53
CA MET A 226 1.86 -5.66 -5.70
C MET A 226 1.76 -7.19 -5.69
N LEU A 227 2.03 -7.80 -4.54
CA LEU A 227 1.94 -9.26 -4.38
C LEU A 227 0.51 -9.79 -4.56
N GLY A 228 -0.50 -9.01 -4.19
CA GLY A 228 -1.91 -9.32 -4.41
C GLY A 228 -2.43 -9.01 -5.83
N GLY A 229 -1.54 -8.84 -6.82
CA GLY A 229 -1.89 -8.58 -8.22
C GLY A 229 -2.06 -7.11 -8.61
N GLY A 230 -1.75 -6.17 -7.72
CA GLY A 230 -1.71 -4.73 -8.00
C GLY A 230 -0.38 -4.27 -8.58
N ALA A 231 -0.24 -2.95 -8.75
CA ALA A 231 1.00 -2.33 -9.21
C ALA A 231 1.83 -1.80 -8.03
N LEU A 232 3.16 -1.94 -8.11
CA LEU A 232 4.09 -1.30 -7.20
C LEU A 232 4.32 0.15 -7.63
N THR A 233 3.85 1.11 -6.84
CA THR A 233 3.85 2.54 -7.25
C THR A 233 4.94 3.36 -6.57
N ASN A 234 5.46 2.90 -5.42
CA ASN A 234 6.43 3.69 -4.67
C ASN A 234 7.84 3.55 -5.26
N ALA A 235 8.36 4.65 -5.82
CA ALA A 235 9.69 4.67 -6.43
C ALA A 235 10.84 4.27 -5.47
N ILE A 236 10.73 4.57 -4.18
CA ILE A 236 11.73 4.15 -3.18
C ILE A 236 11.70 2.63 -2.97
N ASN A 237 10.49 2.04 -2.85
CA ASN A 237 10.34 0.59 -2.76
C ASN A 237 11.02 -0.09 -3.96
N ILE A 238 10.72 0.38 -5.17
CA ILE A 238 11.30 -0.12 -6.42
C ILE A 238 12.83 -0.02 -6.38
N ALA A 239 13.36 1.16 -6.05
CA ALA A 239 14.80 1.41 -6.02
C ALA A 239 15.54 0.52 -5.01
N CYS A 240 15.02 0.43 -3.77
CA CYS A 240 15.60 -0.39 -2.72
C CYS A 240 15.55 -1.88 -3.07
N MET A 241 14.39 -2.39 -3.52
CA MET A 241 14.26 -3.81 -3.85
C MET A 241 15.10 -4.19 -5.08
N LYS A 242 15.07 -3.42 -6.17
CA LYS A 242 15.91 -3.70 -7.35
C LYS A 242 17.39 -3.68 -7.00
N SER A 243 17.83 -2.75 -6.17
CA SER A 243 19.20 -2.73 -5.66
C SER A 243 19.51 -3.98 -4.83
N LEU A 244 18.67 -4.29 -3.85
CA LEU A 244 18.83 -5.46 -2.97
C LEU A 244 19.01 -6.76 -3.77
N PHE A 245 18.14 -7.05 -4.75
CA PHE A 245 18.26 -8.26 -5.57
C PHE A 245 19.51 -8.25 -6.47
N ARG A 246 19.90 -7.09 -7.02
CA ARG A 246 21.16 -6.96 -7.80
C ARG A 246 22.41 -7.19 -6.97
N PHE A 247 22.44 -6.73 -5.72
CA PHE A 247 23.54 -6.99 -4.80
C PHE A 247 23.61 -8.48 -4.44
N ARG A 248 22.47 -9.11 -4.14
CA ARG A 248 22.40 -10.57 -3.90
C ARG A 248 22.91 -11.37 -5.10
N ALA A 249 22.45 -11.05 -6.31
CA ALA A 249 22.90 -11.72 -7.53
C ALA A 249 24.41 -11.55 -7.80
N ALA A 250 25.00 -10.48 -7.29
CA ALA A 250 26.44 -10.23 -7.36
C ALA A 250 27.24 -10.87 -6.21
N GLY A 251 26.60 -11.55 -5.26
CA GLY A 251 27.24 -12.08 -4.06
C GLY A 251 27.75 -11.00 -3.10
N LEU A 252 27.14 -9.81 -3.12
CA LEU A 252 27.52 -8.66 -2.30
C LEU A 252 26.49 -8.42 -1.18
N ASP A 253 26.98 -7.97 -0.03
CA ASP A 253 26.12 -7.58 1.09
C ASP A 253 25.41 -6.26 0.82
N PHE A 254 24.11 -6.18 1.14
CA PHE A 254 23.31 -4.97 1.03
C PHE A 254 23.16 -4.31 2.40
N THR A 255 23.92 -3.25 2.66
CA THR A 255 24.00 -2.60 3.98
C THR A 255 23.01 -1.45 4.14
N GLY A 256 22.86 -0.97 5.38
CA GLY A 256 22.13 0.27 5.70
C GLY A 256 22.52 1.48 4.85
N GLU A 257 23.82 1.67 4.59
CA GLU A 257 24.31 2.77 3.75
C GLU A 257 23.92 2.59 2.27
N LEU A 258 23.92 1.35 1.78
CA LEU A 258 23.48 1.05 0.41
C LEU A 258 21.98 1.22 0.23
N ALA A 259 21.18 0.89 1.24
CA ALA A 259 19.75 1.19 1.25
C ALA A 259 19.47 2.70 1.19
N LYS A 260 20.24 3.51 1.95
CA LYS A 260 20.17 4.99 1.86
C LYS A 260 20.55 5.50 0.46
N ALA A 261 21.55 4.92 -0.16
CA ALA A 261 21.97 5.27 -1.52
C ALA A 261 20.99 4.81 -2.62
N ALA A 262 20.22 3.75 -2.37
CA ALA A 262 19.10 3.40 -3.24
C ALA A 262 17.96 4.44 -3.13
N ALA A 263 17.72 4.99 -1.94
CA ALA A 263 16.72 6.04 -1.77
C ALA A 263 17.15 7.41 -2.35
N SER A 264 18.45 7.75 -2.28
CA SER A 264 18.98 9.04 -2.73
C SER A 264 20.33 8.91 -3.44
N ASP A 265 20.39 9.41 -4.69
CA ASP A 265 21.61 9.60 -5.48
C ASP A 265 22.63 10.57 -4.84
N LYS A 266 22.24 11.34 -3.82
CA LYS A 266 23.11 12.27 -3.08
C LYS A 266 23.97 11.57 -2.03
N VAL A 267 23.65 10.32 -1.67
CA VAL A 267 24.45 9.51 -0.74
C VAL A 267 25.62 8.89 -1.51
N ARG A 268 26.84 9.27 -1.13
CA ARG A 268 28.05 8.81 -1.82
C ARG A 268 28.35 7.36 -1.47
N VAL A 269 28.48 6.53 -2.50
CA VAL A 269 28.97 5.15 -2.40
C VAL A 269 30.21 4.93 -3.26
N GLU A 270 30.95 3.88 -2.94
CA GLU A 270 32.12 3.43 -3.72
C GLU A 270 31.74 3.16 -5.18
N ALA A 271 32.60 3.59 -6.11
CA ALA A 271 32.34 3.49 -7.54
C ALA A 271 32.08 2.04 -8.01
N ALA A 272 32.77 1.06 -7.40
CA ALA A 272 32.60 -0.36 -7.72
C ALA A 272 31.18 -0.89 -7.43
N LEU A 273 30.50 -0.31 -6.43
CA LEU A 273 29.18 -0.74 -5.98
C LEU A 273 28.04 -0.07 -6.77
N ARG A 274 28.28 1.11 -7.37
CA ARG A 274 27.25 1.90 -8.08
C ARG A 274 26.57 1.15 -9.21
N LYS A 275 27.28 0.27 -9.90
CA LYS A 275 26.70 -0.53 -11.00
C LYS A 275 25.56 -1.46 -10.56
N HIS A 276 25.48 -1.78 -9.27
CA HIS A 276 24.43 -2.63 -8.70
C HIS A 276 23.28 -1.82 -8.09
N LEU A 277 23.45 -0.51 -7.89
CA LEU A 277 22.41 0.35 -7.34
C LEU A 277 21.43 0.81 -8.42
N VAL A 278 20.16 0.79 -8.06
CA VAL A 278 19.10 1.56 -8.70
C VAL A 278 18.72 2.64 -7.69
N SER A 279 19.04 3.89 -8.01
CA SER A 279 18.77 5.02 -7.11
C SER A 279 17.52 5.77 -7.52
N HIS A 280 16.81 6.27 -6.52
CA HIS A 280 15.87 7.37 -6.65
C HIS A 280 16.49 8.65 -6.10
N THR A 281 15.79 9.79 -6.19
CA THR A 281 16.35 11.10 -5.84
C THR A 281 15.49 11.81 -4.80
N VAL A 282 15.64 11.43 -3.53
CA VAL A 282 15.24 12.28 -2.40
C VAL A 282 16.41 13.10 -1.86
N SER A 283 16.16 14.04 -0.95
CA SER A 283 17.25 14.72 -0.24
C SER A 283 18.07 13.73 0.61
N ALA A 284 19.35 14.05 0.82
CA ALA A 284 20.24 13.21 1.63
C ALA A 284 19.73 13.05 3.07
N SER A 285 19.08 14.07 3.64
CA SER A 285 18.48 14.04 4.98
C SER A 285 17.25 13.15 5.07
N THR A 286 16.49 13.00 3.98
CA THR A 286 15.28 12.16 3.92
C THR A 286 15.60 10.69 3.61
N ALA A 287 16.77 10.41 3.02
CA ALA A 287 17.18 9.07 2.61
C ALA A 287 17.15 8.02 3.74
N PRO A 288 17.65 8.29 4.97
CA PRO A 288 17.60 7.33 6.07
C PRO A 288 16.20 6.85 6.39
N THR A 289 15.23 7.76 6.52
CA THR A 289 13.84 7.44 6.88
C THR A 289 13.13 6.67 5.76
N GLN A 290 13.38 7.03 4.50
CA GLN A 290 12.78 6.35 3.35
C GLN A 290 13.34 4.94 3.17
N ALA A 291 14.66 4.77 3.35
CA ALA A 291 15.31 3.47 3.29
C ALA A 291 14.86 2.57 4.46
N SER A 292 14.90 3.08 5.70
CA SER A 292 14.55 2.28 6.88
C SER A 292 13.10 1.80 6.86
N SER A 293 12.15 2.66 6.50
CA SER A 293 10.73 2.27 6.36
C SER A 293 10.51 1.19 5.30
N THR A 294 11.25 1.25 4.19
CA THR A 294 11.19 0.23 3.14
C THR A 294 11.77 -1.10 3.62
N MET A 295 12.95 -1.07 4.25
CA MET A 295 13.59 -2.29 4.77
C MET A 295 12.79 -2.93 5.91
N GLN A 296 12.17 -2.12 6.77
CA GLN A 296 11.28 -2.62 7.82
C GLN A 296 10.04 -3.31 7.23
N ALA A 297 9.46 -2.76 6.16
CA ALA A 297 8.34 -3.38 5.46
C ALA A 297 8.73 -4.72 4.81
N LEU A 298 9.91 -4.79 4.18
CA LEU A 298 10.45 -6.02 3.61
C LEU A 298 10.78 -7.08 4.66
N GLN A 299 11.23 -6.65 5.85
CA GLN A 299 11.42 -7.56 6.97
C GLN A 299 10.09 -8.11 7.48
N THR A 300 9.08 -7.25 7.63
CA THR A 300 7.73 -7.64 8.06
C THR A 300 7.09 -8.65 7.14
N ILE A 301 7.27 -8.48 5.82
CA ILE A 301 6.71 -9.43 4.84
C ILE A 301 7.52 -10.72 4.72
N GLY A 302 8.62 -10.86 5.48
CA GLY A 302 9.46 -12.06 5.48
C GLY A 302 10.35 -12.18 4.24
N ALA A 303 10.49 -11.13 3.44
CA ALA A 303 11.36 -11.12 2.26
C ALA A 303 12.84 -10.85 2.60
N VAL A 304 13.09 -10.21 3.76
CA VAL A 304 14.43 -9.81 4.20
C VAL A 304 14.64 -10.15 5.66
N SER A 305 15.82 -10.68 5.97
CA SER A 305 16.34 -10.78 7.33
C SER A 305 17.41 -9.72 7.57
N VAL A 306 17.49 -9.23 8.81
CA VAL A 306 18.49 -8.24 9.22
C VAL A 306 19.56 -8.95 10.03
N GLN A 307 20.82 -8.76 9.64
CA GLN A 307 22.00 -9.21 10.36
C GLN A 307 22.85 -8.02 10.79
N GLY A 308 23.73 -8.22 11.77
CA GLY A 308 24.59 -7.17 12.31
C GLY A 308 23.91 -6.34 13.40
N SER A 309 24.41 -5.13 13.63
CA SER A 309 23.88 -4.23 14.67
C SER A 309 22.88 -3.23 14.10
N THR A 310 22.05 -2.65 14.97
CA THR A 310 21.09 -1.59 14.59
C THR A 310 21.76 -0.41 13.87
N ARG A 311 23.02 -0.09 14.24
CA ARG A 311 23.80 0.99 13.62
C ARG A 311 24.33 0.61 12.25
N ASN A 312 24.68 -0.65 12.04
CA ASN A 312 25.28 -1.15 10.81
C ASN A 312 24.52 -2.41 10.33
N PRO A 313 23.25 -2.27 9.93
CA PRO A 313 22.45 -3.41 9.51
C PRO A 313 22.93 -3.90 8.14
N VAL A 314 22.93 -5.22 7.99
CA VAL A 314 23.12 -5.93 6.71
C VAL A 314 21.84 -6.67 6.40
N TYR A 315 21.25 -6.38 5.26
CA TYR A 315 19.99 -6.95 4.81
C TYR A 315 20.26 -8.12 3.87
N ARG A 316 19.75 -9.30 4.24
CA ARG A 316 19.83 -10.50 3.40
C ARG A 316 18.43 -10.89 2.94
N VAL A 317 18.27 -11.08 1.63
CA VAL A 317 17.04 -11.65 1.09
C VAL A 317 16.91 -13.08 1.59
N THR A 318 15.72 -13.45 2.06
CA THR A 318 15.41 -14.80 2.51
C THR A 318 15.13 -15.71 1.31
N ASP A 319 15.09 -17.02 1.53
CA ASP A 319 14.69 -18.00 0.50
C ASP A 319 13.20 -18.39 0.61
N THR A 320 12.35 -17.44 1.03
CA THR A 320 10.91 -17.67 1.16
C THR A 320 10.21 -17.56 -0.21
N PRO A 321 9.05 -18.23 -0.39
CA PRO A 321 8.24 -18.05 -1.59
C PRO A 321 7.90 -16.59 -1.88
N VAL A 322 7.64 -15.78 -0.83
CA VAL A 322 7.41 -14.34 -0.92
C VAL A 322 8.60 -13.62 -1.56
N ALA A 323 9.82 -13.87 -1.08
CA ALA A 323 11.01 -13.20 -1.60
C ALA A 323 11.25 -13.52 -3.09
N ARG A 324 11.03 -14.78 -3.49
CA ARG A 324 11.13 -15.21 -4.89
C ARG A 324 10.07 -14.53 -5.77
N LYS A 325 8.83 -14.44 -5.29
CA LYS A 325 7.75 -13.76 -6.04
C LYS A 325 8.03 -12.27 -6.23
N ILE A 326 8.56 -11.58 -5.21
CA ILE A 326 8.97 -10.18 -5.36
C ILE A 326 10.04 -10.03 -6.44
N GLU A 327 11.04 -10.92 -6.48
CA GLU A 327 12.09 -10.87 -7.51
C GLU A 327 11.52 -11.05 -8.92
N GLU A 328 10.63 -12.03 -9.10
CA GLU A 328 9.93 -12.29 -10.35
C GLU A 328 9.16 -11.05 -10.83
N LEU A 329 8.35 -10.45 -9.95
CA LEU A 329 7.53 -9.28 -10.27
C LEU A 329 8.36 -8.03 -10.59
N LEU A 330 9.59 -7.92 -10.07
CA LEU A 330 10.50 -6.81 -10.37
C LEU A 330 11.28 -6.98 -11.68
N ALA A 331 11.33 -8.21 -12.21
CA ALA A 331 11.99 -8.56 -13.46
C ALA A 331 11.08 -8.38 -14.68
N ALA A 332 9.75 -8.43 -14.49
CA ALA A 332 8.73 -8.11 -15.49
C ALA A 332 8.73 -6.61 -15.87
#